data_AF-A0A2G2A6I4-F1
#
_entry.id   AF-A0A2G2A6I4-F1
#
_cell.length_a   1.000
_cell.length_b   1.000
_cell.length_c   1.000
_cell.angle_alpha   90.00
_cell.angle_beta   90.00
_cell.angle_gamma   90.00
#
_symmetry.space_group_name_H-M   'P 1'
#
loop_
_entity.id
_entity.type
_entity.pdbx_description
1 polymer ?
#
loop_
_entity_poly.entity_id
_entity_poly.type
_entity_poly.pdbx_seq_one_letter_code
_entity_poly.pdbx_strand_id
1 'polypeptide(L)'
;MHLVPQVILLSALLGSSASSATCLAPQRPFVPSDPVAAVEYADLIRQDFEDYIRDIQRYFQCLDGERARAFKEARAVSQDYGAFLRDVVSD
;
A
#
# COMPACT_ATOMS: atom_id res chain seq x y z
N MET A 1 -26.25 -31.13 9.57
CA MET A 1 -24.77 -31.15 9.69
C MET A 1 -24.03 -30.92 8.36
N HIS A 2 -24.68 -30.45 7.28
CA HIS A 2 -24.01 -30.13 6.00
C HIS A 2 -23.74 -28.63 5.76
N LEU A 3 -24.11 -27.76 6.71
CA LEU A 3 -23.88 -26.31 6.57
C LEU A 3 -22.43 -25.91 6.83
N VAL A 4 -21.75 -26.63 7.73
CA VAL A 4 -20.37 -26.34 8.15
C VAL A 4 -19.35 -26.40 7.01
N PRO A 5 -19.32 -27.41 6.11
CA PRO A 5 -18.34 -27.45 5.02
C PRO A 5 -18.55 -26.34 3.98
N GLN A 6 -19.80 -25.91 3.74
CA GLN A 6 -20.11 -24.82 2.80
C GLN A 6 -19.60 -23.46 3.29
N VAL A 7 -19.70 -23.20 4.60
CA VAL A 7 -19.23 -21.94 5.21
C VAL A 7 -17.69 -21.84 5.18
N ILE A 8 -16.99 -22.96 5.34
CA ILE A 8 -15.52 -23.00 5.28
C ILE A 8 -15.02 -22.74 3.85
N LEU A 9 -15.66 -23.30 2.81
CA LEU A 9 -15.28 -23.04 1.42
C LEU A 9 -15.50 -21.58 0.99
N LEU A 10 -16.57 -20.92 1.45
CA LEU A 10 -16.80 -19.49 1.14
C LEU A 10 -15.74 -18.57 1.76
N SER A 11 -15.19 -18.96 2.91
CA SER A 11 -14.21 -18.15 3.65
C SER A 11 -12.85 -18.10 2.94
N ALA A 12 -12.47 -19.18 2.24
CA ALA A 12 -11.21 -19.28 1.51
C ALA A 12 -11.19 -18.42 0.22
N LEU A 13 -12.35 -18.19 -0.42
CA LEU A 13 -12.48 -17.36 -1.62
C LEU A 13 -12.41 -15.84 -1.31
N LEU A 14 -12.64 -15.47 -0.05
CA LEU A 14 -12.51 -14.09 0.47
C LEU A 14 -11.17 -13.83 1.14
N GLY A 15 -10.25 -14.82 1.09
CA GLY A 15 -8.87 -14.67 1.55
C GLY A 15 -8.25 -13.47 0.88
N SER A 16 -8.13 -12.38 1.63
CA SER A 16 -7.51 -11.15 1.16
C SER A 16 -6.10 -11.52 0.72
N SER A 17 -5.82 -11.41 -0.58
CA SER A 17 -4.47 -11.53 -1.10
C SER A 17 -3.60 -10.50 -0.36
N ALA A 18 -2.88 -10.97 0.67
CA ALA A 18 -1.92 -10.17 1.41
C ALA A 18 -0.65 -10.05 0.56
N SER A 19 -0.79 -9.44 -0.62
CA SER A 19 0.35 -8.95 -1.38
C SER A 19 0.68 -7.60 -0.77
N SER A 20 1.81 -7.49 -0.05
CA SER A 20 2.35 -6.16 0.25
C SER A 20 2.72 -5.53 -1.08
N ALA A 21 1.98 -4.51 -1.50
CA ALA A 21 2.38 -3.76 -2.67
C ALA A 21 3.71 -3.05 -2.35
N THR A 22 4.73 -3.25 -3.18
CA THR A 22 5.95 -2.45 -3.06
C THR A 22 5.65 -1.05 -3.60
N CYS A 23 5.41 -0.09 -2.71
CA CYS A 23 5.23 1.31 -3.10
C CYS A 23 6.58 1.93 -3.44
N LEU A 24 6.83 2.17 -4.73
CA LEU A 24 8.08 2.79 -5.21
C LEU A 24 7.88 4.29 -5.38
N ALA A 25 8.74 5.07 -4.74
CA ALA A 25 8.75 6.52 -4.91
C ALA A 25 9.26 6.88 -6.32
N PRO A 26 8.62 7.82 -7.04
CA PRO A 26 9.11 8.28 -8.33
C PRO A 26 10.42 9.06 -8.16
N GLN A 27 11.27 9.03 -9.19
CA GLN A 27 12.50 9.80 -9.22
C GLN A 27 12.20 11.29 -9.39
N ARG A 28 12.95 12.16 -8.69
CA ARG A 28 12.84 13.60 -8.87
C ARG A 28 13.26 14.00 -10.31
N PRO A 29 12.49 14.86 -11.00
CA PRO A 29 12.89 15.45 -12.27
C PRO A 29 14.21 16.21 -12.16
N PHE A 30 15.01 16.18 -13.22
CA PHE A 30 16.29 16.90 -13.28
C PHE A 30 16.11 18.25 -13.99
N VAL A 31 16.81 19.27 -13.50
CA VAL A 31 16.93 20.57 -14.18
C VAL A 31 18.42 20.88 -14.34
N PRO A 32 18.92 21.09 -15.58
CA PRO A 32 20.30 21.50 -15.80
C PRO A 32 20.64 22.81 -15.10
N SER A 33 21.89 22.94 -14.63
CA SER A 33 22.38 24.20 -14.05
C SER A 33 22.69 25.27 -15.09
N ASP A 34 22.92 24.88 -16.35
CA ASP A 34 23.08 25.81 -17.46
C ASP A 34 21.71 26.37 -17.88
N PRO A 35 21.49 27.70 -17.78
CA PRO A 35 20.22 28.32 -18.15
C PRO A 35 19.91 28.22 -19.64
N VAL A 36 20.91 28.13 -20.52
CA VAL A 36 20.67 27.96 -21.96
C VAL A 36 20.09 26.57 -22.21
N ALA A 37 20.70 25.52 -21.64
CA ALA A 37 20.16 24.17 -21.69
C ALA A 37 18.77 24.07 -21.05
N ALA A 38 18.51 24.76 -19.93
CA ALA A 38 17.20 24.75 -19.29
C ALA A 38 16.10 25.34 -20.20
N VAL A 39 16.41 26.37 -20.98
CA VAL A 39 15.48 26.95 -21.97
C VAL A 39 15.35 26.04 -23.19
N GLU A 40 16.46 25.49 -23.70
CA GLU A 40 16.48 24.59 -24.86
C GLU A 40 15.60 23.35 -24.64
N TYR A 41 15.65 22.78 -23.43
CA TYR A 41 14.91 21.56 -23.08
C TYR A 41 13.66 21.83 -22.23
N ALA A 42 13.13 23.05 -22.21
CA ALA A 42 12.04 23.46 -21.31
C ALA A 42 10.79 22.57 -21.43
N ASP A 43 10.46 22.12 -22.65
CA ASP A 43 9.29 21.27 -22.90
C ASP A 43 9.47 19.86 -22.33
N LEU A 44 10.67 19.29 -22.48
CA LEU A 44 11.03 17.99 -21.90
C LEU A 44 11.03 18.06 -20.36
N ILE A 45 11.67 19.09 -19.80
CA ILE A 45 11.73 19.31 -18.35
C ILE A 45 10.30 19.45 -17.81
N ARG A 46 9.44 20.23 -18.45
CA ARG A 46 8.04 20.39 -18.04
C ARG A 46 7.30 19.04 -18.04
N GLN A 47 7.47 18.24 -19.08
CA GLN A 47 6.87 16.90 -19.14
C GLN A 47 7.35 16.00 -17.99
N ASP A 48 8.64 15.99 -17.68
CA ASP A 48 9.18 15.20 -16.56
C ASP A 48 8.56 15.60 -15.21
N PHE A 49 8.29 16.89 -15.00
CA PHE A 49 7.59 17.38 -13.81
C PHE A 49 6.12 16.95 -13.78
N GLU A 50 5.41 17.04 -14.90
CA GLU A 50 4.02 16.57 -15.01
C GLU A 50 3.92 15.06 -14.74
N ASP A 51 4.86 14.29 -15.25
CA ASP A 51 4.96 12.85 -15.04
C ASP A 51 5.25 12.51 -13.57
N TYR A 52 6.20 13.20 -12.94
CA TYR A 52 6.46 13.08 -11.52
C TYR A 52 5.22 13.38 -10.66
N ILE A 53 4.47 14.45 -10.98
CA ILE A 53 3.27 14.82 -10.22
C ILE A 53 2.19 13.75 -10.31
N ARG A 54 2.04 13.12 -11.48
CA ARG A 54 1.09 12.00 -11.65
C ARG A 54 1.55 10.75 -10.90
N ASP A 55 2.83 10.44 -10.95
CA ASP A 55 3.36 9.22 -10.33
C ASP A 55 3.47 9.34 -8.81
N ILE A 56 3.72 10.53 -8.25
CA ILE A 56 3.71 10.73 -6.80
C ILE A 56 2.31 10.56 -6.22
N GLN A 57 1.25 10.90 -6.96
CA GLN A 57 -0.13 10.62 -6.55
C GLN A 57 -0.41 9.11 -6.48
N ARG A 58 0.05 8.33 -7.47
CA ARG A 58 -0.05 6.87 -7.46
C ARG A 58 0.73 6.26 -6.29
N TYR A 59 1.92 6.79 -6.01
CA TYR A 59 2.72 6.39 -4.86
C TYR A 59 1.98 6.62 -3.53
N PHE A 60 1.35 7.78 -3.34
CA PHE A 60 0.54 8.03 -2.14
C PHE A 60 -0.66 7.09 -2.02
N GLN A 61 -1.38 6.83 -3.10
CA GLN A 61 -2.49 5.88 -3.11
C GLN A 61 -2.02 4.47 -2.70
N CYS A 62 -0.85 4.04 -3.16
CA CYS A 62 -0.25 2.78 -2.74
C CYS A 62 0.03 2.78 -1.23
N LEU A 63 0.70 3.82 -0.71
CA LEU A 63 1.04 3.92 0.71
C LEU A 63 -0.20 3.92 1.61
N ASP A 64 -1.27 4.61 1.20
CA ASP A 64 -2.52 4.64 1.95
C ASP A 64 -3.21 3.26 1.96
N GLY A 65 -3.14 2.53 0.85
CA GLY A 65 -3.60 1.14 0.77
C GLY A 65 -2.83 0.22 1.71
N GLU A 66 -1.50 0.30 1.70
CA GLU A 66 -0.63 -0.48 2.57
C GLU A 66 -0.82 -0.15 4.05
N ARG A 67 -1.03 1.14 4.37
CA ARG A 67 -1.40 1.59 5.70
C ARG A 67 -2.71 0.93 6.13
N ALA A 68 -3.77 1.03 5.33
CA ALA A 68 -5.08 0.47 5.66
C ALA A 68 -5.01 -1.05 5.89
N ARG A 69 -4.28 -1.79 5.03
CA ARG A 69 -4.01 -3.22 5.18
C ARG A 69 -3.32 -3.52 6.51
N ALA A 70 -2.21 -2.85 6.80
CA ALA A 70 -1.42 -3.08 8.02
C ALA A 70 -2.24 -2.78 9.29
N PHE A 71 -3.08 -1.75 9.27
CA PHE A 71 -4.00 -1.45 10.38
C PHE A 71 -5.01 -2.58 10.63
N LYS A 72 -5.55 -3.18 9.56
CA LYS A 72 -6.48 -4.32 9.68
C LYS A 72 -5.79 -5.54 10.30
N GLU A 73 -4.59 -5.85 9.85
CA GLU A 73 -3.79 -6.95 10.38
C GLU A 73 -3.44 -6.73 11.86
N ALA A 74 -2.93 -5.55 12.22
CA ALA A 74 -2.60 -5.21 13.60
C ALA A 74 -3.82 -5.33 14.53
N ARG A 75 -5.01 -4.94 14.06
CA ARG A 75 -6.26 -5.14 14.81
C ARG A 75 -6.56 -6.62 15.05
N ALA A 76 -6.48 -7.46 14.02
CA ALA A 76 -6.74 -8.89 14.15
C ALA A 76 -5.78 -9.54 15.14
N VAL A 77 -4.47 -9.27 14.98
CA VAL A 77 -3.43 -9.79 15.89
C VAL A 77 -3.66 -9.34 17.34
N SER A 78 -4.08 -8.08 17.55
CA SER A 78 -4.39 -7.59 18.90
C SER A 78 -5.59 -8.29 19.53
N GLN A 79 -6.62 -8.63 18.73
CA GLN A 79 -7.78 -9.37 19.19
C GLN A 79 -7.43 -10.81 19.55
N ASP A 80 -6.61 -11.46 18.71
CA ASP A 80 -6.11 -12.82 18.95
C ASP A 80 -5.29 -12.88 20.23
N TYR A 81 -4.39 -11.90 20.44
CA TYR A 81 -3.62 -11.80 21.68
C TYR A 81 -4.53 -11.57 22.91
N GLY A 82 -5.56 -10.72 22.77
CA GLY A 82 -6.54 -10.51 23.83
C GLY A 82 -7.33 -11.78 24.18
N ALA A 83 -7.63 -12.64 23.20
CA ALA A 83 -8.25 -13.95 23.45
C ALA A 83 -7.31 -14.89 24.18
N PHE A 84 -6.07 -15.01 23.69
CA PHE A 84 -5.02 -15.80 24.35
C PHE A 84 -4.86 -15.41 25.82
N LEU A 85 -4.81 -14.11 26.14
CA LEU A 85 -4.69 -13.66 27.53
C LEU A 85 -5.89 -14.07 28.39
N ARG A 86 -7.11 -14.03 27.85
CA ARG A 86 -8.29 -14.49 28.62
C ARG A 86 -8.21 -15.97 28.94
N ASP A 87 -7.75 -16.77 27.99
CA ASP A 87 -7.67 -18.22 28.12
C ASP A 87 -6.52 -18.67 29.04
N VAL A 88 -5.40 -17.92 29.08
CA VAL A 88 -4.18 -18.32 29.82
C VAL A 88 -4.01 -17.60 31.16
N VAL A 89 -4.50 -16.37 31.32
CA VAL A 89 -4.33 -15.57 32.56
C VAL A 89 -5.51 -15.75 33.53
N SER A 90 -6.62 -16.34 33.08
CA SER A 90 -7.79 -16.57 33.94
C SER A 90 -7.81 -17.95 34.62
N ASP A 91 -6.69 -18.69 34.58
CA ASP A 91 -6.42 -19.94 35.30
C ASP A 91 -5.40 -19.68 36.42
#